data_AF-A0AAU1KVG4-F1
#
_entry.id   AF-A0AAU1KVG4-F1
#
_cell.length_a   1.000
_cell.length_b   1.000
_cell.length_c   1.000
_cell.angle_alpha   90.00
_cell.angle_beta   90.00
_cell.angle_gamma   90.00
#
_symmetry.space_group_name_H-M   'P 1'
#
loop_
_entity.id
_entity.type
_entity.pdbx_description
1 polymer ?
#
loop_
_entity_poly.entity_id
_entity_poly.type
_entity_poly.pdbx_seq_one_letter_code
_entity_poly.pdbx_strand_id
1 'polypeptide(L)'
;MTEIEVPGPEADWQPAMQPPYYTGKNPAHQYSVWEHSAPLFQMIGVLALPVQPVAQRLRLHVERSWDGLDGLDVVLFGLKGFSFAVSKHDGNPLGVSCVWLTQPHKEADKALDTLLNMVGIGEEAVTFRGDPRKDQPERPSTTQDSACPAEASHAASATSLWAKLRRTIAIPSATRQRPRRSRLTQSR
;
A
#
# COMPACT_ATOMS: atom_id res chain seq x y z
N MET A 1 15.18 -36.55 -23.37
CA MET A 1 14.15 -35.72 -22.73
C MET A 1 13.59 -34.83 -23.80
N THR A 2 12.28 -34.89 -24.06
CA THR A 2 11.62 -34.01 -25.02
C THR A 2 11.32 -32.69 -24.31
N GLU A 3 11.81 -31.59 -24.84
CA GLU A 3 11.56 -30.25 -24.31
C GLU A 3 10.12 -29.85 -24.60
N ILE A 4 9.40 -29.35 -23.59
CA ILE A 4 8.03 -28.87 -23.75
C ILE A 4 8.12 -27.40 -24.17
N GLU A 5 7.73 -27.09 -25.41
CA GLU A 5 7.66 -25.71 -25.90
C GLU A 5 6.36 -25.06 -25.44
N VAL A 6 6.49 -23.87 -24.85
CA VAL A 6 5.34 -23.03 -24.44
C VAL A 6 5.11 -21.99 -25.55
N PRO A 7 3.89 -21.86 -26.08
CA PRO A 7 3.59 -20.85 -27.10
C PRO A 7 3.80 -19.42 -26.57
N GLY A 8 4.16 -18.51 -27.47
CA GLY A 8 4.26 -17.09 -27.14
C GLY A 8 2.89 -16.45 -26.86
N PRO A 9 2.87 -15.25 -26.26
CA PRO A 9 1.64 -14.56 -25.91
C PRO A 9 0.90 -14.03 -27.15
N GLU A 10 -0.42 -13.94 -27.03
CA GLU A 10 -1.32 -13.39 -28.03
C GLU A 10 -1.08 -11.89 -28.20
N ALA A 11 -1.14 -11.41 -29.44
CA ALA A 11 -0.74 -10.04 -29.79
C ALA A 11 -1.61 -8.95 -29.14
N ASP A 12 -2.83 -9.27 -28.74
CA ASP A 12 -3.76 -8.34 -28.11
C ASP A 12 -3.79 -8.46 -26.57
N TRP A 13 -2.95 -9.32 -25.99
CA TRP A 13 -2.74 -9.38 -24.56
C TRP A 13 -1.95 -8.18 -24.08
N GLN A 14 -2.57 -7.38 -23.22
CA GLN A 14 -1.87 -6.35 -22.44
C GLN A 14 -0.95 -6.98 -21.37
N PRO A 15 0.05 -6.24 -20.84
CA PRO A 15 0.83 -6.69 -19.69
C PRO A 15 -0.04 -7.09 -18.49
N ALA A 16 0.32 -8.19 -17.82
CA ALA A 16 -0.45 -8.74 -16.69
C ALA A 16 -0.51 -7.83 -15.44
N MET A 17 0.38 -6.83 -15.38
CA MET A 17 0.46 -5.83 -14.32
C MET A 17 -0.36 -4.56 -14.61
N GLN A 18 -0.96 -4.44 -15.80
CA GLN A 18 -1.59 -3.19 -16.22
C GLN A 18 -3.01 -3.02 -15.64
N PRO A 19 -3.31 -1.88 -14.97
CA PRO A 19 -4.69 -1.53 -14.60
C PRO A 19 -5.52 -1.13 -15.85
N PRO A 20 -6.86 -1.32 -15.84
CA PRO A 20 -7.68 -1.83 -14.75
C PRO A 20 -7.63 -3.37 -14.66
N TYR A 21 -7.50 -3.88 -13.44
CA TYR A 21 -7.46 -5.32 -13.19
C TYR A 21 -8.74 -5.99 -13.69
N TYR A 22 -8.61 -7.20 -14.25
CA TYR A 22 -9.73 -8.01 -14.76
C TYR A 22 -10.54 -7.38 -15.92
N THR A 23 -10.03 -6.34 -16.58
CA THR A 23 -10.74 -5.66 -17.69
C THR A 23 -10.07 -5.78 -19.06
N GLY A 24 -8.83 -6.27 -19.12
CA GLY A 24 -8.13 -6.46 -20.38
C GLY A 24 -8.24 -7.90 -20.91
N LYS A 25 -7.62 -8.15 -22.07
CA LYS A 25 -7.66 -9.41 -22.81
C LYS A 25 -6.70 -10.49 -22.29
N ASN A 26 -5.60 -10.09 -21.66
CA ASN A 26 -4.72 -11.03 -20.96
C ASN A 26 -5.48 -11.66 -19.78
N PRO A 27 -5.64 -13.00 -19.74
CA PRO A 27 -6.35 -13.69 -18.66
C PRO A 27 -5.53 -13.73 -17.36
N ALA A 28 -4.22 -13.52 -17.43
CA ALA A 28 -3.36 -13.48 -16.26
C ALA A 28 -3.35 -12.08 -15.64
N HIS A 29 -3.43 -12.05 -14.31
CA HIS A 29 -3.20 -10.86 -13.52
C HIS A 29 -2.04 -11.12 -12.55
N GLN A 30 -0.99 -10.32 -12.68
CA GLN A 30 0.17 -10.38 -11.80
C GLN A 30 0.04 -9.33 -10.70
N TYR A 31 0.23 -9.76 -9.46
CA TYR A 31 0.28 -8.92 -8.28
C TYR A 31 1.60 -9.14 -7.53
N SER A 32 2.04 -8.16 -6.75
CA SER A 32 3.22 -8.29 -5.88
C SER A 32 2.91 -9.10 -4.61
N VAL A 33 3.95 -9.56 -3.93
CA VAL A 33 3.81 -10.20 -2.60
C VAL A 33 3.12 -9.25 -1.61
N TRP A 34 3.44 -7.95 -1.70
CA TRP A 34 2.79 -6.94 -0.88
C TRP A 34 1.32 -6.75 -1.26
N GLU A 35 0.96 -6.62 -2.54
CA GLU A 35 -0.43 -6.49 -2.99
C GLU A 35 -1.29 -7.68 -2.54
N HIS A 36 -0.71 -8.89 -2.55
CA HIS A 36 -1.36 -10.09 -2.04
C HIS A 36 -1.60 -10.03 -0.52
N SER A 37 -0.60 -9.55 0.23
CA SER A 37 -0.60 -9.62 1.69
C SER A 37 -1.27 -8.41 2.34
N ALA A 38 -1.21 -7.24 1.71
CA ALA A 38 -1.69 -5.96 2.23
C ALA A 38 -3.13 -6.00 2.76
N PRO A 39 -4.10 -6.72 2.16
CA PRO A 39 -5.45 -6.85 2.70
C PRO A 39 -5.53 -7.45 4.11
N LEU A 40 -4.51 -8.19 4.55
CA LEU A 40 -4.44 -8.79 5.89
C LEU A 40 -3.95 -7.81 6.95
N PHE A 41 -3.40 -6.67 6.53
CA PHE A 41 -2.79 -5.68 7.39
C PHE A 41 -3.66 -4.43 7.47
N GLN A 42 -3.66 -3.82 8.65
CA GLN A 42 -4.27 -2.52 8.90
C GLN A 42 -3.19 -1.52 9.27
N MET A 43 -3.29 -0.29 8.76
CA MET A 43 -2.36 0.76 9.14
C MET A 43 -2.64 1.22 10.56
N ILE A 44 -1.62 1.18 11.42
CA ILE A 44 -1.71 1.60 12.82
C ILE A 44 -0.89 2.86 13.10
N GLY A 45 -0.05 3.30 12.16
CA GLY A 45 0.64 4.58 12.28
C GLY A 45 1.52 4.93 11.10
N VAL A 46 2.11 6.12 11.17
CA VAL A 46 3.11 6.62 10.22
C VAL A 46 4.32 7.14 11.00
N LEU A 47 5.51 6.71 10.60
CA LEU A 47 6.78 7.13 11.17
C LEU A 47 7.44 8.21 10.31
N ALA A 48 8.00 9.24 10.95
CA ALA A 48 8.81 10.31 10.36
C ALA A 48 10.20 9.84 9.90
N LEU A 49 10.36 8.58 9.51
CA LEU A 49 11.62 8.00 9.07
C LEU A 49 11.40 6.95 7.98
N PRO A 50 12.42 6.67 7.15
CA PRO A 50 12.30 5.65 6.11
C PRO A 50 12.28 4.24 6.71
N VAL A 51 12.03 3.22 5.88
CA VAL A 51 12.04 1.80 6.31
C VAL A 51 13.44 1.35 6.74
N GLN A 52 14.50 1.87 6.11
CA GLN A 52 15.87 1.36 6.24
C GLN A 52 16.40 1.36 7.69
N PRO A 53 16.25 2.42 8.51
CA PRO A 53 16.71 2.40 9.90
C PRO A 53 16.00 1.35 10.77
N VAL A 54 14.68 1.15 10.58
CA VAL A 54 13.94 0.08 11.28
C VAL A 54 14.51 -1.28 10.89
N ALA A 55 14.69 -1.51 9.59
CA ALA A 55 15.22 -2.75 9.07
C ALA A 55 16.63 -3.03 9.59
N GLN A 56 17.54 -2.06 9.55
CA GLN A 56 18.90 -2.19 10.06
C GLN A 56 18.94 -2.50 11.55
N ARG A 57 18.16 -1.77 12.35
CA ARG A 57 18.09 -1.93 13.81
C ARG A 57 17.64 -3.32 14.22
N LEU A 58 16.69 -3.89 13.46
CA LEU A 58 16.11 -5.21 13.70
C LEU A 58 16.75 -6.32 12.84
N ARG A 59 17.80 -6.00 12.06
CA ARG A 59 18.49 -6.91 11.13
C ARG A 59 17.55 -7.59 10.11
N LEU A 60 16.54 -6.86 9.66
CA LEU A 60 15.55 -7.32 8.68
C LEU A 60 16.06 -7.08 7.25
N HIS A 61 15.59 -7.91 6.32
CA HIS A 61 15.81 -7.71 4.90
C HIS A 61 14.66 -6.87 4.32
N VAL A 62 15.00 -5.77 3.64
CA VAL A 62 14.03 -4.94 2.93
C VAL A 62 13.72 -5.57 1.58
N GLU A 63 12.45 -5.87 1.36
CA GLU A 63 11.93 -6.33 0.08
C GLU A 63 11.54 -5.12 -0.77
N ARG A 64 11.99 -5.11 -2.03
CA ARG A 64 11.48 -4.19 -3.05
C ARG A 64 10.29 -4.85 -3.73
N SER A 65 9.12 -4.24 -3.57
CA SER A 65 7.84 -4.69 -4.10
C SER A 65 7.16 -3.55 -4.85
N TRP A 66 5.87 -3.68 -5.15
CA TRP A 66 5.06 -2.62 -5.74
C TRP A 66 3.60 -2.71 -5.25
N ASP A 67 2.88 -1.59 -5.32
CA ASP A 67 1.43 -1.50 -5.08
C ASP A 67 0.83 -0.72 -6.25
N GLY A 68 0.12 -1.42 -7.12
CA GLY A 68 -0.25 -0.94 -8.44
C GLY A 68 0.97 -0.61 -9.29
N LEU A 69 1.17 0.67 -9.58
CA LEU A 69 2.28 1.16 -10.43
C LEU A 69 3.41 1.81 -9.62
N ASP A 70 3.24 1.95 -8.31
CA ASP A 70 4.24 2.58 -7.44
C ASP A 70 5.16 1.51 -6.83
N GLY A 71 6.47 1.69 -7.00
CA GLY A 71 7.46 0.90 -6.28
C GLY A 71 7.38 1.16 -4.77
N LEU A 72 7.67 0.14 -3.97
CA LEU A 72 7.70 0.27 -2.51
C LEU A 72 8.79 -0.60 -1.88
N ASP A 73 9.43 -0.04 -0.87
CA ASP A 73 10.25 -0.78 0.07
C ASP A 73 9.34 -1.27 1.21
N VAL A 74 9.39 -2.55 1.55
CA VAL A 74 8.63 -3.12 2.66
C VAL A 74 9.44 -4.13 3.45
N VAL A 75 9.20 -4.18 4.75
CA VAL A 75 9.63 -5.27 5.63
C VAL A 75 8.40 -5.89 6.28
N LEU A 76 8.31 -7.22 6.29
CA LEU A 76 7.29 -7.98 7.01
C LEU A 76 7.99 -8.82 8.08
N PHE A 77 7.53 -8.74 9.32
CA PHE A 77 8.21 -9.40 10.44
C PHE A 77 7.30 -9.59 11.66
N GLY A 78 7.63 -10.58 12.49
CA GLY A 78 6.99 -10.81 13.78
C GLY A 78 7.76 -10.14 14.92
N LEU A 79 7.06 -9.57 15.89
CA LEU A 79 7.65 -8.99 17.09
C LEU A 79 6.70 -9.12 18.29
N LYS A 80 7.15 -9.83 19.34
CA LYS A 80 6.39 -10.05 20.59
C LYS A 80 4.93 -10.50 20.38
N GLY A 81 4.69 -11.37 19.40
CA GLY A 81 3.37 -11.93 19.08
C GLY A 81 2.53 -11.08 18.10
N PHE A 82 3.03 -9.93 17.66
CA PHE A 82 2.44 -9.11 16.61
C PHE A 82 3.11 -9.39 15.27
N SER A 83 2.36 -9.31 14.17
CA SER A 83 2.93 -9.33 12.82
C SER A 83 2.82 -7.94 12.21
N PHE A 84 3.97 -7.35 11.93
CA PHE A 84 4.11 -6.02 11.37
C PHE A 84 4.45 -6.07 9.90
N ALA A 85 3.99 -5.03 9.19
CA ALA A 85 4.67 -4.57 8.01
C ALA A 85 5.09 -3.11 8.21
N VAL A 86 6.25 -2.72 7.68
CA VAL A 86 6.64 -1.31 7.59
C VAL A 86 6.99 -1.04 6.14
N SER A 87 6.29 -0.09 5.52
CA SER A 87 6.45 0.21 4.08
C SER A 87 6.72 1.67 3.80
N LYS A 88 7.43 1.93 2.70
CA LYS A 88 7.64 3.26 2.12
C LYS A 88 7.41 3.17 0.61
N HIS A 89 6.52 4.00 0.10
CA HIS A 89 6.28 4.11 -1.34
C HIS A 89 7.25 5.11 -2.00
N ASP A 90 7.68 4.84 -3.23
CA ASP A 90 8.60 5.68 -4.01
C ASP A 90 8.02 7.08 -4.30
N GLY A 91 6.69 7.23 -4.29
CA GLY A 91 6.00 8.50 -4.43
C GLY A 91 5.93 9.35 -3.14
N ASN A 92 6.62 8.96 -2.07
CA ASN A 92 6.61 9.68 -0.79
C ASN A 92 7.81 10.64 -0.66
N PRO A 93 7.63 11.95 -0.91
CA PRO A 93 8.73 12.92 -0.81
C PRO A 93 9.17 13.21 0.63
N LEU A 94 8.34 12.85 1.62
CA LEU A 94 8.59 13.14 3.03
C LEU A 94 9.47 12.08 3.70
N GLY A 95 9.79 10.99 3.00
CA GLY A 95 10.58 9.89 3.55
C GLY A 95 9.93 9.16 4.72
N VAL A 96 8.62 9.34 4.93
CA VAL A 96 7.87 8.67 6.00
C VAL A 96 7.61 7.20 5.67
N SER A 97 7.37 6.38 6.69
CA SER A 97 6.99 4.97 6.51
C SER A 97 5.68 4.66 7.21
N CYS A 98 4.84 3.86 6.58
CA CYS A 98 3.59 3.39 7.14
C CYS A 98 3.86 2.13 7.97
N VAL A 99 3.30 2.08 9.18
CA VAL A 99 3.32 0.90 10.04
C VAL A 99 1.98 0.21 9.95
N TRP A 100 2.03 -1.08 9.66
CA TRP A 100 0.87 -1.91 9.51
C TRP A 100 0.93 -3.09 10.47
N LEU A 101 -0.24 -3.55 10.90
CA LEU A 101 -0.42 -4.64 11.85
C LEU A 101 -1.47 -5.60 11.30
N THR A 102 -1.20 -6.91 11.36
CA THR A 102 -2.27 -7.91 11.15
C THR A 102 -3.31 -7.76 12.26
N GLN A 103 -4.61 -7.80 11.96
CA GLN A 103 -5.68 -7.70 12.98
C GLN A 103 -5.35 -8.55 14.22
N PRO A 104 -5.38 -7.99 15.45
CA PRO A 104 -6.50 -7.22 16.00
C PRO A 104 -6.18 -5.75 16.41
N HIS A 105 -7.09 -4.84 16.06
CA HIS A 105 -6.92 -3.40 16.28
C HIS A 105 -6.89 -2.96 17.76
N LYS A 106 -7.47 -3.75 18.68
CA LYS A 106 -7.52 -3.39 20.11
C LYS A 106 -6.14 -3.26 20.75
N GLU A 107 -5.13 -3.88 20.14
CA GLU A 107 -3.74 -3.80 20.61
C GLU A 107 -2.88 -2.92 19.70
N ALA A 108 -3.46 -2.12 18.80
CA ALA A 108 -2.71 -1.29 17.85
C ALA A 108 -1.74 -0.33 18.55
N ASP A 109 -2.19 0.37 19.59
CA ASP A 109 -1.32 1.27 20.36
C ASP A 109 -0.20 0.51 21.05
N LYS A 110 -0.53 -0.57 21.77
CA LYS A 110 0.46 -1.44 22.43
C LYS A 110 1.47 -2.03 21.44
N ALA A 111 1.03 -2.40 20.25
CA ALA A 111 1.87 -2.92 19.19
C ALA A 111 2.81 -1.83 18.66
N LEU A 112 2.29 -0.62 18.40
CA LEU A 112 3.09 0.52 17.99
C LEU A 112 4.14 0.87 19.05
N ASP A 113 3.74 0.99 20.32
CA ASP A 113 4.66 1.27 21.44
C ASP A 113 5.75 0.19 21.57
N THR A 114 5.37 -1.08 21.34
CA THR A 114 6.31 -2.20 21.31
C THR A 114 7.34 -2.05 20.19
N LEU A 115 6.90 -1.67 19.00
CA LEU A 115 7.78 -1.43 17.86
C LEU A 115 8.75 -0.27 18.16
N LEU A 116 8.23 0.87 18.62
CA LEU A 116 9.02 2.06 18.92
C LEU A 116 10.11 1.75 19.96
N ASN A 117 9.73 1.09 21.06
CA ASN A 117 10.66 0.68 22.11
C ASN A 117 11.76 -0.26 21.60
N MET A 118 11.41 -1.24 20.75
CA MET A 118 12.39 -2.21 20.22
C MET A 118 13.34 -1.58 19.20
N VAL A 119 12.84 -0.62 18.41
CA VAL A 119 13.68 0.18 17.52
C VAL A 119 14.55 1.15 18.32
N GLY A 120 14.06 1.63 19.47
CA GLY A 120 14.75 2.59 20.33
C GLY A 120 14.47 4.04 19.91
N ILE A 121 13.27 4.31 19.40
CA ILE A 121 12.78 5.64 19.01
C ILE A 121 11.60 6.03 19.88
N GLY A 122 11.43 7.33 20.13
CA GLY A 122 10.32 7.83 20.92
C GLY A 122 9.07 8.16 20.09
N GLU A 123 8.03 8.58 20.80
CA GLU A 123 6.73 8.99 20.24
C GLU A 123 6.84 10.14 19.24
N GLU A 124 7.86 10.99 19.36
CA GLU A 124 8.13 12.10 18.44
C GLU A 124 8.39 11.63 17.00
N ALA A 125 8.75 10.36 16.81
CA ALA A 125 8.89 9.76 15.50
C ALA A 125 7.54 9.42 14.84
N VAL A 126 6.43 9.45 15.56
CA VAL A 126 5.10 9.11 15.05
C VAL A 126 4.38 10.38 14.57
N THR A 127 4.12 10.46 13.26
CA THR A 127 3.38 11.60 12.66
C THR A 127 1.88 11.36 12.65
N PHE A 128 1.46 10.10 12.71
CA PHE A 128 0.06 9.70 12.73
C PHE A 128 -0.10 8.38 13.48
N ARG A 129 -1.14 8.26 14.30
CA ARG A 129 -1.61 7.01 14.90
C ARG A 129 -2.96 6.64 14.30
N GLY A 130 -3.11 5.38 13.88
CA GLY A 130 -4.36 4.84 13.37
C GLY A 130 -5.39 4.67 14.50
N ASP A 131 -6.64 5.04 14.25
CA ASP A 131 -7.72 4.98 15.25
C ASP A 131 -8.44 3.61 15.25
N PRO A 132 -8.44 2.86 16.36
CA PRO A 132 -9.20 1.61 16.51
C PRO A 132 -10.68 1.66 16.23
N ARG A 133 -11.27 2.86 16.17
CA ARG A 133 -12.72 3.04 16.20
C ARG A 133 -13.33 3.40 14.85
N LYS A 134 -12.56 3.60 13.78
CA LYS A 134 -13.09 4.19 12.53
C LYS A 134 -13.32 3.27 11.34
N ASP A 135 -12.92 2.00 11.39
CA ASP A 135 -13.06 1.07 10.26
C ASP A 135 -14.20 0.03 10.40
N GLN A 136 -15.20 0.27 11.25
CA GLN A 136 -16.48 -0.39 11.01
C GLN A 136 -17.26 0.41 9.96
N PRO A 137 -17.43 -0.09 8.73
CA PRO A 137 -18.62 0.31 7.99
C PRO A 137 -19.79 -0.16 8.83
N GLU A 138 -20.53 0.78 9.41
CA GLU A 138 -21.86 0.50 9.95
C GLU A 138 -22.63 -0.23 8.86
N ARG A 139 -22.84 -1.55 9.03
CA ARG A 139 -23.88 -2.23 8.27
C ARG A 139 -25.18 -1.67 8.83
N PRO A 140 -26.01 -0.96 8.04
CA PRO A 140 -27.36 -0.71 8.48
C PRO A 140 -28.01 -2.07 8.71
N SER A 141 -28.51 -2.29 9.91
CA SER A 141 -29.36 -3.42 10.24
C SER A 141 -30.67 -3.27 9.45
N THR A 142 -30.66 -3.73 8.19
CA THR A 142 -31.88 -3.89 7.42
C THR A 142 -32.50 -5.22 7.82
N THR A 143 -33.63 -5.11 8.52
CA THR A 143 -34.62 -6.17 8.73
C THR A 143 -34.81 -7.00 7.46
N GLN A 144 -34.67 -8.32 7.61
CA GLN A 144 -35.01 -9.30 6.57
C GLN A 144 -36.45 -9.11 6.10
N ASP A 145 -36.63 -8.93 4.79
CA ASP A 145 -37.71 -9.61 4.10
C ASP A 145 -37.27 -10.08 2.71
N SER A 146 -37.75 -11.27 2.38
CA SER A 146 -37.49 -12.18 1.24
C SER A 146 -36.91 -11.64 -0.08
N ALA A 147 -35.80 -12.25 -0.54
CA ALA A 147 -35.68 -13.03 -1.80
C ALA A 147 -34.20 -13.15 -2.28
N CYS A 148 -33.76 -14.37 -2.63
CA CYS A 148 -32.48 -14.70 -3.27
C CYS A 148 -32.66 -14.87 -4.81
N PRO A 149 -31.58 -15.00 -5.62
CA PRO A 149 -30.41 -14.12 -5.72
C PRO A 149 -30.05 -13.84 -7.21
N ALA A 150 -29.47 -12.68 -7.53
CA ALA A 150 -28.73 -12.52 -8.78
C ALA A 150 -27.65 -11.44 -8.66
N GLU A 151 -26.41 -11.90 -8.67
CA GLU A 151 -25.35 -11.36 -9.53
C GLU A 151 -25.17 -9.83 -9.56
N ALA A 152 -24.28 -9.34 -8.70
CA ALA A 152 -23.22 -8.40 -9.06
C ALA A 152 -22.45 -8.03 -7.78
N SER A 153 -21.42 -8.82 -7.46
CA SER A 153 -20.33 -8.30 -6.64
C SER A 153 -19.60 -7.23 -7.47
N HIS A 154 -20.13 -6.01 -7.44
CA HIS A 154 -19.33 -4.82 -7.68
C HIS A 154 -18.32 -4.73 -6.53
N ALA A 155 -17.21 -5.45 -6.70
CA ALA A 155 -15.99 -5.23 -5.95
C ALA A 155 -15.63 -3.76 -6.17
N ALA A 156 -15.87 -2.95 -5.13
CA ALA A 156 -15.39 -1.58 -5.06
C ALA A 156 -13.90 -1.62 -5.37
N SER A 157 -13.56 -1.15 -6.56
CA SER A 157 -12.23 -1.25 -7.14
C SER A 157 -11.23 -0.75 -6.10
N ALA A 158 -10.22 -1.58 -5.87
CA ALA A 158 -9.07 -1.29 -5.01
C ALA A 158 -8.29 -0.11 -5.61
N THR A 159 -8.83 1.10 -5.41
CA THR A 159 -8.05 2.32 -5.43
C THR A 159 -7.00 2.12 -4.35
N SER A 160 -5.73 2.09 -4.79
CA SER A 160 -4.55 1.80 -3.95
C SER A 160 -4.71 2.35 -2.53
N LEU A 161 -4.39 1.54 -1.52
CA LEU A 161 -4.41 1.95 -0.12
C LEU A 161 -3.56 3.20 0.11
N TRP A 162 -2.47 3.37 -0.67
CA TRP A 162 -1.69 4.60 -0.72
C TRP A 162 -2.45 5.77 -1.36
N ALA A 163 -3.20 5.54 -2.44
CA ALA A 163 -4.09 6.55 -3.01
C ALA A 163 -5.19 7.00 -2.03
N LYS A 164 -5.69 6.08 -1.18
CA LYS A 164 -6.58 6.41 -0.06
C LYS A 164 -5.84 7.20 1.02
N LEU A 165 -4.62 6.80 1.39
CA LEU A 165 -3.81 7.52 2.38
C LEU A 165 -3.45 8.95 1.95
N ARG A 166 -3.11 9.16 0.67
CA ARG A 166 -2.85 10.51 0.12
C ARG A 166 -4.05 11.45 0.30
N ARG A 167 -5.28 10.92 0.26
CA ARG A 167 -6.50 11.70 0.54
C ARG A 167 -6.64 12.03 2.03
N THR A 168 -6.29 11.09 2.91
CA THR A 168 -6.42 11.25 4.37
C THR A 168 -5.34 12.15 4.97
N ILE A 169 -4.11 12.11 4.45
CA ILE A 169 -2.97 12.88 5.00
C ILE A 169 -2.85 14.29 4.36
N ALA A 170 -3.76 14.68 3.46
CA ALA A 170 -3.71 15.97 2.76
C ALA A 170 -2.30 16.27 2.19
N ILE A 171 -1.67 15.29 1.55
CA ILE A 171 -0.40 15.50 0.84
C ILE A 171 -0.77 16.12 -0.51
N PRO A 172 -0.47 17.40 -0.79
CA PRO A 172 -0.79 18.01 -2.07
C PRO A 172 -0.03 17.26 -3.16
N SER A 173 -0.78 16.69 -4.11
CA SER A 173 -0.21 16.15 -5.34
C SER A 173 0.65 17.24 -5.98
N ALA A 174 1.95 16.98 -6.16
CA ALA A 174 2.83 17.92 -6.81
C ALA A 174 2.32 18.19 -8.23
N THR A 175 1.70 19.34 -8.41
CA THR A 175 1.26 19.85 -9.71
C THR A 175 2.48 19.92 -10.60
N ARG A 176 2.50 19.11 -11.67
CA ARG A 176 3.47 19.13 -12.75
C ARG A 176 3.52 20.56 -13.34
N GLN A 177 4.40 21.42 -12.84
CA GLN A 177 4.67 22.71 -13.50
C GLN A 177 5.45 22.41 -14.77
N ARG A 178 4.80 22.62 -15.91
CA ARG A 178 5.45 22.69 -17.22
C ARG A 178 6.48 23.83 -17.20
N PRO A 179 7.71 23.63 -17.71
CA PRO A 179 8.66 24.71 -17.81
C PRO A 179 8.19 25.72 -18.88
N ARG A 180 8.03 26.97 -18.47
CA ARG A 180 7.80 28.13 -19.33
C ARG A 180 9.04 28.33 -20.20
N ARG A 181 8.92 28.16 -21.52
CA ARG A 181 9.97 28.53 -22.48
C ARG A 181 10.16 30.05 -22.46
N SER A 182 11.28 30.52 -21.92
CA SER A 182 11.74 31.91 -22.08
C SER A 182 12.27 32.09 -23.51
N ARG A 183 11.61 32.95 -24.30
CA ARG A 183 12.15 33.46 -25.56
C ARG A 183 13.29 34.45 -25.24
N LEU A 184 14.50 34.15 -25.71
CA LEU A 184 15.55 35.14 -25.84
C LEU A 184 15.16 36.14 -26.95
N THR A 185 15.12 37.41 -26.60
CA THR A 185 15.17 38.55 -27.53
C THR A 185 16.62 38.82 -27.89
N GLN A 186 16.98 38.68 -29.17
CA GLN A 186 18.21 39.23 -29.73
C GLN A 186 17.91 40.65 -30.24
N SER A 187 18.55 41.66 -29.63
CA SER A 187 18.62 43.02 -30.16
C SER A 187 19.62 43.09 -31.32
N ARG A 188 19.28 43.91 -32.31
CA ARG A 188 20.18 44.41 -33.37
C ARG A 188 21.21 45.38 -32.81
#